data_AF-F7AIX9-F1
#
_entry.id   AF-F7AIX9-F1
#
_cell.length_a   1.000
_cell.length_b   1.000
_cell.length_c   1.000
_cell.angle_alpha   90.00
_cell.angle_beta   90.00
_cell.angle_gamma   90.00
#
_symmetry.space_group_name_H-M   'P 1'
#
loop_
_entity.id
_entity.type
_entity.pdbx_description
1 polymer ?
#
loop_
_entity_poly.entity_id
_entity_poly.type
_entity_poly.pdbx_seq_one_letter_code
_entity_poly.pdbx_strand_id
1 'polypeptide(L)'
;MSLNPRYCSFLFKLADLGCQIGSSSLRDEALHLLNLIPANIKTVNDIKQLTSDISKEKLAGSTHSSQKAIECLFFVSSPSEALYNLNVLYFLLMPASNEACPDSSEVQLNFLRSNGTQLVLNMLTLSTFLANADVHTKRSAYTTVLQVAKLMLTTVSYARVASVAEALNDSTNSNNPPVLHSVHNQAVILHSALEEIPNPVNCMIMRSVASKLGQKCHAEIKDVTPDIQVIKQIMKLAWTSASDSLNLLGASNEDIHQTFENSMRHNTNQENITLCQESLQVLTVALALCPHMLDSLQKDKTWQCFIIDLLLACPDKMLRICACEQFQLIATKCSGGHKPLVFFITLLITVLKSTVCDYSQQCREYFSLLCRLLNFALCSSIHLQNAEVLLNNEIEWLKRVK
;
A
#
# COMPACT_ATOMS: atom_id res chain seq x y z
N MET A 1 -4.59 32.82 10.22
CA MET A 1 -5.37 32.29 9.07
C MET A 1 -6.09 30.99 9.40
N SER A 2 -5.46 30.01 10.06
CA SER A 2 -6.06 28.72 10.45
C SER A 2 -7.33 28.80 11.32
N LEU A 3 -7.55 29.92 12.02
CA LEU A 3 -8.71 30.16 12.88
C LEU A 3 -10.00 30.50 12.11
N ASN A 4 -9.91 30.99 10.87
CA ASN A 4 -11.09 31.39 10.10
C ASN A 4 -11.32 30.39 8.95
N PRO A 5 -12.37 29.55 9.02
CA PRO A 5 -12.62 28.50 8.03
C PRO A 5 -12.89 29.06 6.62
N ARG A 6 -13.23 30.35 6.49
CA ARG A 6 -13.46 30.99 5.20
C ARG A 6 -12.20 31.05 4.34
N TYR A 7 -11.00 31.12 4.93
CA TYR A 7 -9.76 31.17 4.15
C TYR A 7 -9.43 29.83 3.51
N CYS A 8 -9.58 28.72 4.23
CA CYS A 8 -9.41 27.38 3.67
C CYS A 8 -10.43 27.13 2.55
N SER A 9 -11.71 27.44 2.79
CA SER A 9 -12.76 27.28 1.76
C SER A 9 -12.49 28.13 0.51
N PHE A 10 -11.97 29.34 0.67
CA PHE A 10 -11.55 30.17 -0.47
C PHE A 10 -10.41 29.51 -1.25
N LEU A 11 -9.37 29.02 -0.57
CA LEU A 11 -8.24 28.37 -1.22
C LEU A 11 -8.62 27.05 -1.90
N PHE A 12 -9.54 26.26 -1.34
CA PHE A 12 -10.07 25.07 -2.01
C PHE A 12 -10.76 25.43 -3.33
N LYS A 13 -11.63 26.45 -3.31
CA LYS A 13 -12.31 26.93 -4.52
C LYS A 13 -11.32 27.46 -5.56
N LEU A 14 -10.26 28.14 -5.11
CA LEU A 14 -9.22 28.66 -5.99
C LEU A 14 -8.41 27.53 -6.65
N ALA A 15 -8.05 26.52 -5.87
CA ALA A 15 -7.34 25.33 -6.36
C ALA A 15 -8.21 24.53 -7.33
N ASP A 16 -9.47 24.27 -6.98
CA ASP A 16 -10.44 23.58 -7.83
C ASP A 16 -10.70 24.35 -9.14
N LEU A 17 -10.78 25.69 -9.09
CA LEU A 17 -10.89 26.52 -10.28
C LEU A 17 -9.64 26.37 -11.16
N GLY A 18 -8.46 26.38 -10.57
CA GLY A 18 -7.19 26.10 -11.26
C GLY A 18 -7.23 24.77 -12.01
N CYS A 19 -7.72 23.70 -11.37
CA CYS A 19 -7.93 22.41 -12.03
C CYS A 19 -8.92 22.49 -13.19
N GLN A 20 -10.07 23.15 -13.00
CA GLN A 20 -11.14 23.27 -14.00
C GLN A 20 -10.69 24.01 -15.27
N ILE A 21 -9.89 25.07 -15.11
CA ILE A 21 -9.39 25.87 -16.25
C ILE A 21 -8.04 25.38 -16.79
N GLY A 22 -7.47 24.31 -16.21
CA GLY A 22 -6.16 23.79 -16.59
C GLY A 22 -4.96 24.67 -16.21
N SER A 23 -5.11 25.58 -15.25
CA SER A 23 -4.04 26.46 -14.78
C SER A 23 -3.28 25.79 -13.62
N SER A 24 -2.13 25.19 -13.92
CA SER A 24 -1.28 24.54 -12.91
C SER A 24 -0.78 25.53 -11.87
N SER A 25 -0.34 26.73 -12.26
CA SER A 25 0.13 27.75 -11.32
C SER A 25 -0.96 28.23 -10.36
N LEU A 26 -2.22 28.36 -10.80
CA LEU A 26 -3.28 28.76 -9.88
C LEU A 26 -3.55 27.66 -8.84
N ARG A 27 -3.58 26.41 -9.30
CA ARG A 27 -3.78 25.23 -8.44
C ARG A 27 -2.64 25.08 -7.46
N ASP A 28 -1.41 25.07 -7.96
CA ASP A 28 -0.21 24.75 -7.19
C ASP A 28 0.05 25.82 -6.12
N GLU A 29 -0.13 27.10 -6.44
CA GLU A 29 0.04 28.20 -5.49
C GLU A 29 -1.04 28.19 -4.40
N ALA A 30 -2.29 27.87 -4.76
CA ALA A 30 -3.37 27.73 -3.78
C ALA A 30 -3.12 26.55 -2.82
N LEU A 31 -2.69 25.40 -3.35
CA LEU A 31 -2.31 24.22 -2.55
C LEU A 31 -1.05 24.49 -1.71
N HIS A 32 -0.08 25.22 -2.24
CA HIS A 32 1.13 25.61 -1.51
C HIS A 32 0.79 26.47 -0.30
N LEU A 33 -0.09 27.47 -0.46
CA LEU A 33 -0.58 28.27 0.65
C LEU A 33 -1.32 27.44 1.70
N LEU A 34 -2.11 26.44 1.28
CA LEU A 34 -2.76 25.50 2.19
C LEU A 34 -1.77 24.66 3.00
N ASN A 35 -0.61 24.33 2.42
CA ASN A 35 0.45 23.58 3.10
C ASN A 35 1.29 24.46 4.05
N LEU A 36 1.35 25.77 3.83
CA LEU A 36 2.07 26.72 4.70
C LEU A 36 1.26 27.12 5.95
N ILE A 37 -0.07 27.11 5.87
CA ILE A 37 -0.91 27.46 7.01
C ILE A 37 -1.03 26.27 7.99
N PRO A 38 -1.08 26.52 9.31
CA PRO A 38 -1.41 25.47 10.26
C PRO A 38 -2.73 24.80 9.93
N ALA A 39 -2.85 23.52 10.26
CA ALA A 39 -4.08 22.76 10.06
C ALA A 39 -5.30 23.52 10.63
N ASN A 40 -6.38 23.53 9.86
CA ASN A 40 -7.61 24.20 10.21
C ASN A 40 -8.17 23.56 11.48
N ILE A 41 -8.36 24.37 12.52
CA ILE A 41 -8.78 23.88 13.83
C ILE A 41 -10.15 23.21 13.75
N LYS A 42 -11.04 23.70 12.88
CA LYS A 42 -12.35 23.09 12.66
C LYS A 42 -12.19 21.69 12.08
N THR A 43 -11.44 21.51 11.00
CA THR A 43 -11.21 20.18 10.40
C THR A 43 -10.55 19.22 11.40
N VAL A 44 -9.57 19.69 12.17
CA VAL A 44 -8.94 18.88 13.22
C VAL A 44 -9.97 18.43 14.25
N ASN A 45 -10.77 19.35 14.77
CA ASN A 45 -11.80 19.05 15.78
C ASN A 45 -12.90 18.15 15.22
N ASP A 46 -13.34 18.38 13.98
CA ASP A 46 -14.35 17.57 13.31
C ASP A 46 -13.88 16.11 13.19
N ILE A 47 -12.63 15.86 12.76
CA ILE A 47 -12.05 14.50 12.70
C ILE A 47 -11.96 13.88 14.10
N LYS A 48 -11.44 14.61 15.08
CA LYS A 48 -11.30 14.12 16.47
C LYS A 48 -12.66 13.77 17.10
N GLN A 49 -13.64 14.64 16.92
CA GLN A 49 -14.97 14.47 17.49
C GLN A 49 -15.69 13.30 16.82
N LEU A 50 -15.74 13.25 15.48
CA LEU A 50 -16.41 12.16 14.77
C LEU A 50 -15.81 10.80 15.10
N THR A 51 -14.48 10.68 15.15
CA THR A 51 -13.83 9.41 15.53
C THR A 51 -14.13 9.02 16.98
N SER A 52 -14.16 9.99 17.92
CA SER A 52 -14.54 9.75 19.31
C SER A 52 -16.00 9.30 19.46
N ASP A 53 -16.91 9.96 18.75
CA ASP A 53 -18.35 9.68 18.82
C ASP A 53 -18.67 8.30 18.23
N ILE A 54 -18.09 7.94 17.08
CA ILE A 54 -18.24 6.59 16.49
C ILE A 54 -17.65 5.52 17.41
N SER A 55 -16.47 5.79 17.99
CA SER A 55 -15.82 4.88 18.95
C SER A 55 -16.72 4.60 20.15
N LYS A 56 -17.36 5.63 20.72
CA LYS A 56 -18.33 5.50 21.82
C LYS A 56 -19.63 4.80 21.39
N GLU A 57 -20.17 5.13 20.22
CA GLU A 57 -21.38 4.49 19.67
C GLU A 57 -21.17 2.98 19.53
N LYS A 58 -20.02 2.57 18.98
CA LYS A 58 -19.66 1.15 18.78
C LYS A 58 -19.51 0.41 20.10
N LEU A 59 -18.90 1.04 21.11
CA LEU A 59 -18.81 0.50 22.47
C LEU A 59 -20.18 0.39 23.14
N ALA A 60 -21.12 1.28 22.83
CA ALA A 60 -22.48 1.28 23.33
C ALA A 60 -23.44 0.36 22.54
N GLY A 61 -22.99 -0.29 21.46
CA GLY A 61 -23.83 -1.12 20.59
C GLY A 61 -24.83 -0.34 19.73
N SER A 62 -24.70 0.99 19.63
CA SER A 62 -25.49 1.84 18.74
C SER A 62 -24.82 1.93 17.36
N THR A 63 -25.60 1.97 16.29
CA THR A 63 -25.04 2.01 14.93
C THR A 63 -25.74 3.07 14.08
N HIS A 64 -24.93 3.89 13.41
CA HIS A 64 -25.06 4.34 12.00
C HIS A 64 -25.03 5.85 11.71
N SER A 65 -25.33 6.78 12.63
CA SER A 65 -25.39 8.20 12.26
C SER A 65 -24.01 8.81 11.96
N SER A 66 -23.02 8.52 12.79
CA SER A 66 -21.73 9.21 12.76
C SER A 66 -20.76 8.64 11.71
N GLN A 67 -20.94 7.38 11.29
CA GLN A 67 -20.13 6.74 10.24
C GLN A 67 -20.28 7.45 8.88
N LYS A 68 -21.51 7.83 8.51
CA LYS A 68 -21.75 8.57 7.27
C LYS A 68 -21.12 9.97 7.32
N ALA A 69 -21.05 10.58 8.50
CA ALA A 69 -20.47 11.90 8.67
C ALA A 69 -18.95 11.91 8.46
N ILE A 70 -18.21 10.89 8.92
CA ILE A 70 -16.77 10.79 8.65
C ILE A 70 -16.49 10.51 7.17
N GLU A 71 -17.31 9.70 6.49
CA GLU A 71 -17.21 9.49 5.04
C GLU A 71 -17.40 10.79 4.26
N CYS A 72 -18.37 11.62 4.66
CA CYS A 72 -18.62 12.92 4.06
C CYS A 72 -17.44 13.92 4.16
N LEU A 73 -16.41 13.67 4.99
CA LEU A 73 -15.19 14.50 5.00
C LEU A 73 -14.26 14.19 3.82
N PHE A 74 -14.31 12.97 3.28
CA PHE A 74 -13.37 12.50 2.27
C PHE A 74 -14.03 12.32 0.90
N PHE A 75 -15.31 11.97 0.87
CA PHE A 75 -16.12 11.86 -0.35
C PHE A 75 -16.86 13.17 -0.64
N VAL A 76 -16.11 14.27 -0.70
CA VAL A 76 -16.63 15.62 -0.99
C VAL A 76 -16.57 15.96 -2.47
N SER A 77 -17.38 16.94 -2.89
CA SER A 77 -17.37 17.42 -4.27
C SER A 77 -16.11 18.21 -4.64
N SER A 78 -15.41 18.80 -3.67
CA SER A 78 -14.15 19.54 -3.86
C SER A 78 -12.94 18.60 -3.72
N PRO A 79 -12.21 18.28 -4.81
CA PRO A 79 -11.00 17.47 -4.73
C PRO A 79 -9.93 18.08 -3.82
N SER A 80 -9.79 19.41 -3.82
CA SER A 80 -8.81 20.10 -2.99
C SER A 80 -9.15 20.02 -1.50
N GLU A 81 -10.44 20.10 -1.15
CA GLU A 81 -10.89 19.90 0.23
C GLU A 81 -10.67 18.44 0.68
N ALA A 82 -10.97 17.45 -0.18
CA ALA A 82 -10.71 16.05 0.12
C ALA A 82 -9.22 15.80 0.39
N LEU A 83 -8.33 16.31 -0.48
CA LEU A 83 -6.88 16.23 -0.31
C LEU A 83 -6.43 16.88 1.01
N TYR A 84 -6.96 18.06 1.32
CA TYR A 84 -6.65 18.75 2.57
C TYR A 84 -7.06 17.94 3.80
N ASN A 85 -8.30 17.43 3.82
CA ASN A 85 -8.81 16.62 4.92
C ASN A 85 -7.98 15.33 5.11
N LEU A 86 -7.51 14.71 4.02
CA LEU A 86 -6.59 13.57 4.07
C LEU A 86 -5.25 13.93 4.70
N ASN A 87 -4.67 15.06 4.32
CA ASN A 87 -3.40 15.51 4.88
C ASN A 87 -3.54 15.82 6.38
N VAL A 88 -4.65 16.43 6.80
CA VAL A 88 -4.96 16.65 8.22
C VAL A 88 -5.13 15.31 8.94
N LEU A 89 -5.85 14.35 8.37
CA LEU A 89 -5.98 13.00 8.95
C LEU A 89 -4.61 12.34 9.12
N TYR A 90 -3.78 12.34 8.07
CA TYR A 90 -2.45 11.75 8.13
C TYR A 90 -1.57 12.40 9.20
N PHE A 91 -1.60 13.74 9.31
CA PHE A 91 -0.90 14.48 10.36
C PHE A 91 -1.37 14.10 11.78
N LEU A 92 -2.68 13.84 11.97
CA LEU A 92 -3.21 13.40 13.26
C LEU A 92 -2.81 11.95 13.60
N LEU A 93 -2.63 11.11 12.59
CA LEU A 93 -2.29 9.69 12.76
C LEU A 93 -0.79 9.44 12.90
N MET A 94 0.06 10.26 12.28
CA MET A 94 1.52 10.08 12.28
C MET A 94 2.22 11.12 13.16
N PRO A 95 2.81 10.73 14.30
CA PRO A 95 3.54 11.65 15.16
C PRO A 95 4.89 12.03 14.52
N ALA A 96 5.35 13.25 14.81
CA ALA A 96 6.65 13.74 14.34
C ALA A 96 7.84 13.07 15.04
N SER A 97 7.62 12.53 16.24
CA SER A 97 8.63 11.81 17.02
C SER A 97 8.07 10.47 17.52
N ASN A 98 8.97 9.61 18.00
CA ASN A 98 8.59 8.30 18.54
C ASN A 98 7.95 8.39 19.95
N GLU A 99 7.98 9.57 20.56
CA GLU A 99 7.37 9.85 21.84
C GLU A 99 5.87 9.97 21.67
N ALA A 100 5.12 9.12 22.39
CA ALA A 100 3.67 9.13 22.31
C ALA A 100 3.12 10.33 23.06
N CYS A 101 2.56 11.30 22.33
CA CYS A 101 1.70 12.31 22.93
C CYS A 101 0.32 11.68 23.22
N PRO A 102 -0.25 11.82 24.43
CA PRO A 102 -1.53 11.19 24.79
C PRO A 102 -2.65 11.54 23.81
N ASP A 103 -2.77 12.82 23.43
CA ASP A 103 -3.76 13.30 22.47
C ASP A 103 -3.66 12.62 21.10
N SER A 104 -2.44 12.36 20.60
CA SER A 104 -2.25 11.66 19.33
C SER A 104 -2.66 10.19 19.42
N SER A 105 -2.38 9.55 20.55
CA SER A 105 -2.70 8.14 20.77
C SER A 105 -4.20 7.88 20.86
N GLU A 106 -4.97 8.83 21.40
CA GLU A 106 -6.43 8.72 21.49
C GLU A 106 -7.06 8.79 20.09
N VAL A 107 -6.64 9.74 19.25
CA VAL A 107 -7.17 9.88 17.89
C VAL A 107 -6.86 8.65 17.04
N GLN A 108 -5.63 8.12 17.14
CA GLN A 108 -5.23 6.90 16.45
C GLN A 108 -6.12 5.71 16.82
N LEU A 109 -6.37 5.50 18.13
CA LEU A 109 -7.25 4.43 18.62
C LEU A 109 -8.70 4.63 18.17
N ASN A 110 -9.22 5.85 18.30
CA ASN A 110 -10.59 6.17 17.92
C ASN A 110 -10.82 5.98 16.41
N PHE A 111 -9.85 6.37 15.57
CA PHE A 111 -9.94 6.16 14.13
C PHE A 111 -9.98 4.68 13.73
N LEU A 112 -9.17 3.83 14.38
CA LEU A 112 -9.21 2.38 14.16
C LEU A 112 -10.54 1.78 14.59
N ARG A 113 -11.05 2.19 15.75
CA ARG A 113 -12.36 1.77 16.28
C ARG A 113 -13.51 2.19 15.35
N SER A 114 -13.41 3.35 14.72
CA SER A 114 -14.40 3.91 13.80
C SER A 114 -14.35 3.34 12.36
N ASN A 115 -13.93 2.09 12.20
CA ASN A 115 -13.75 1.44 10.89
C ASN A 115 -12.85 2.25 9.92
N GLY A 116 -11.90 3.03 10.45
CA GLY A 116 -11.02 3.89 9.66
C GLY A 116 -10.20 3.11 8.63
N THR A 117 -9.80 1.88 8.94
CA THR A 117 -9.15 0.99 7.97
C THR A 117 -10.05 0.73 6.76
N GLN A 118 -11.32 0.36 6.95
CA GLN A 118 -12.24 0.11 5.85
C GLN A 118 -12.53 1.38 5.05
N LEU A 119 -12.66 2.53 5.72
CA LEU A 119 -12.82 3.83 5.08
C LEU A 119 -11.67 4.12 4.11
N VAL A 120 -10.42 3.87 4.53
CA VAL A 120 -9.22 4.06 3.70
C VAL A 120 -9.18 3.07 2.53
N LEU A 121 -9.57 1.81 2.75
CA LEU A 121 -9.68 0.82 1.66
C LEU A 121 -10.76 1.22 0.64
N ASN A 122 -11.88 1.79 1.09
CA ASN A 122 -12.92 2.31 0.22
C ASN A 122 -12.44 3.50 -0.62
N MET A 123 -11.56 4.37 -0.11
CA MET A 123 -10.97 5.45 -0.90
C MET A 123 -10.08 4.92 -2.04
N LEU A 124 -9.46 3.76 -1.86
CA LEU A 124 -8.71 3.12 -2.94
C LEU A 124 -9.64 2.59 -4.04
N THR A 125 -10.74 1.93 -3.65
CA THR A 125 -11.56 1.11 -4.58
C THR A 125 -12.80 1.81 -5.14
N LEU A 126 -13.41 2.74 -4.42
CA LEU A 126 -14.64 3.38 -4.85
C LEU A 126 -14.36 4.42 -5.95
N SER A 127 -15.02 4.25 -7.10
CA SER A 127 -14.91 5.16 -8.25
C SER A 127 -15.41 6.59 -7.96
N THR A 128 -16.19 6.79 -6.89
CA THR A 128 -16.67 8.10 -6.45
C THR A 128 -15.57 8.94 -5.81
N PHE A 129 -14.55 8.32 -5.23
CA PHE A 129 -13.45 9.04 -4.61
C PHE A 129 -12.61 9.76 -5.67
N LEU A 130 -12.54 11.09 -5.57
CA LEU A 130 -11.77 11.94 -6.49
C LEU A 130 -12.10 11.76 -7.98
N ALA A 131 -13.36 11.38 -8.30
CA ALA A 131 -13.79 11.15 -9.68
C ALA A 131 -13.46 12.33 -10.62
N ASN A 132 -13.68 13.55 -10.14
CA ASN A 132 -13.49 14.80 -10.89
C ASN A 132 -12.14 15.49 -10.65
N ALA A 133 -11.22 14.83 -9.95
CA ALA A 133 -9.91 15.39 -9.66
C ALA A 133 -8.95 15.27 -10.86
N ASP A 134 -8.10 16.28 -11.02
CA ASP A 134 -7.00 16.26 -11.98
C ASP A 134 -5.88 15.30 -11.54
N VAL A 135 -4.95 15.00 -12.46
CA VAL A 135 -3.87 14.03 -12.21
C VAL A 135 -3.01 14.41 -11.01
N HIS A 136 -2.72 15.71 -10.84
CA HIS A 136 -1.90 16.19 -9.73
C HIS A 136 -2.59 15.93 -8.38
N THR A 137 -3.85 16.36 -8.23
CA THR A 137 -4.61 16.14 -6.99
C THR A 137 -4.81 14.66 -6.69
N LYS A 138 -5.09 13.83 -7.72
CA LYS A 138 -5.15 12.37 -7.57
C LYS A 138 -3.84 11.80 -7.05
N ARG A 139 -2.71 12.22 -7.62
CA ARG A 139 -1.38 11.73 -7.22
C ARG A 139 -1.09 12.04 -5.75
N SER A 140 -1.28 13.29 -5.33
CA SER A 140 -1.05 13.69 -3.94
C SER A 140 -2.00 12.95 -2.99
N ALA A 141 -3.29 12.86 -3.33
CA ALA A 141 -4.27 12.24 -2.46
C ALA A 141 -4.07 10.73 -2.32
N TYR A 142 -3.83 10.00 -3.43
CA TYR A 142 -3.56 8.57 -3.35
C TYR A 142 -2.25 8.26 -2.61
N THR A 143 -1.24 9.13 -2.71
CA THR A 143 -0.03 9.02 -1.89
C THR A 143 -0.38 9.06 -0.40
N THR A 144 -1.16 10.05 0.03
CA THR A 144 -1.60 10.18 1.43
C THR A 144 -2.48 9.00 1.86
N VAL A 145 -3.41 8.56 1.01
CA VAL A 145 -4.28 7.39 1.28
C VAL A 145 -3.43 6.13 1.47
N LEU A 146 -2.40 5.91 0.64
CA LEU A 146 -1.51 4.76 0.76
C LEU A 146 -0.64 4.83 2.02
N GLN A 147 -0.16 6.01 2.42
CA GLN A 147 0.58 6.18 3.67
C GLN A 147 -0.29 5.84 4.88
N VAL A 148 -1.55 6.30 4.90
CA VAL A 148 -2.52 5.93 5.94
C VAL A 148 -2.83 4.43 5.87
N ALA A 149 -3.05 3.86 4.67
CA ALA A 149 -3.31 2.44 4.49
C ALA A 149 -2.15 1.58 5.01
N LYS A 150 -0.90 1.98 4.76
CA LYS A 150 0.31 1.31 5.24
C LYS A 150 0.32 1.23 6.76
N LEU A 151 0.06 2.35 7.43
CA LEU A 151 -0.06 2.39 8.89
C LEU A 151 -1.18 1.46 9.36
N MET A 152 -2.40 1.62 8.81
CA MET A 152 -3.57 0.84 9.24
C MET A 152 -3.37 -0.66 9.05
N LEU A 153 -2.95 -1.13 7.87
CA LEU A 153 -2.75 -2.56 7.59
C LEU A 153 -1.59 -3.15 8.41
N THR A 154 -0.55 -2.37 8.67
CA THR A 154 0.53 -2.79 9.59
C THR A 154 0.00 -2.94 11.02
N THR A 155 -0.85 -2.00 11.48
CA THR A 155 -1.52 -2.10 12.79
C THR A 155 -2.42 -3.32 12.88
N VAL A 156 -3.24 -3.58 11.86
CA VAL A 156 -4.08 -4.80 11.80
C VAL A 156 -3.22 -6.05 11.86
N SER A 157 -2.06 -6.05 11.20
CA SER A 157 -1.13 -7.18 11.22
C SER A 157 -0.59 -7.46 12.63
N TYR A 158 -0.14 -6.42 13.35
CA TYR A 158 0.27 -6.55 14.76
C TYR A 158 -0.89 -6.97 15.67
N ALA A 159 -2.09 -6.40 15.47
CA ALA A 159 -3.29 -6.78 16.20
C ALA A 159 -3.61 -8.27 16.05
N ARG A 160 -3.51 -8.82 14.83
CA ARG A 160 -3.77 -10.24 14.57
C ARG A 160 -2.77 -11.15 15.28
N VAL A 161 -1.49 -10.78 15.27
CA VAL A 161 -0.44 -11.52 16.01
C VAL A 161 -0.71 -11.47 17.53
N ALA A 162 -1.02 -10.27 18.07
CA ALA A 162 -1.31 -10.09 19.49
C ALA A 162 -2.55 -10.87 19.95
N SER A 163 -3.64 -10.85 19.17
CA SER A 163 -4.86 -11.59 19.49
C SER A 163 -4.63 -13.10 19.55
N VAL A 164 -3.82 -13.66 18.64
CA VAL A 164 -3.49 -15.09 18.68
C VAL A 164 -2.59 -15.41 19.87
N ALA A 165 -1.62 -14.54 20.20
CA ALA A 165 -0.77 -14.73 21.37
C ALA A 165 -1.56 -14.69 22.70
N GLU A 166 -2.51 -13.77 22.84
CA GLU A 166 -3.41 -13.69 24.00
C GLU A 166 -4.26 -14.97 24.12
N ALA A 167 -4.91 -15.40 23.03
CA ALA A 167 -5.73 -16.61 23.03
C ALA A 167 -4.97 -17.90 23.39
N LEU A 168 -3.67 -17.96 23.12
CA LEU A 168 -2.80 -19.07 23.52
C LEU A 168 -2.42 -19.04 25.01
N ASN A 169 -2.34 -17.85 25.61
CA ASN A 169 -2.07 -17.72 27.05
C ASN A 169 -3.34 -18.00 27.89
N ASP A 170 -4.51 -17.64 27.36
CA ASP A 170 -5.81 -17.85 27.97
C ASP A 170 -6.33 -19.29 27.89
N SER A 171 -5.65 -20.20 27.20
CA SER A 171 -6.04 -21.62 27.09
C SER A 171 -5.99 -22.39 28.43
N THR A 172 -5.58 -21.73 29.51
CA THR A 172 -5.71 -22.21 30.89
C THR A 172 -7.14 -22.07 31.44
N ASN A 173 -7.99 -21.23 30.82
CA ASN A 173 -9.41 -21.10 31.14
C ASN A 173 -10.28 -21.99 30.22
N SER A 174 -10.98 -22.96 30.80
CA SER A 174 -11.74 -24.03 30.12
C SER A 174 -12.91 -23.60 29.23
N ASN A 175 -13.21 -22.31 29.11
CA ASN A 175 -14.40 -21.79 28.44
C ASN A 175 -14.17 -21.26 27.02
N ASN A 176 -12.91 -21.13 26.57
CA ASN A 176 -12.59 -20.64 25.23
C ASN A 176 -12.26 -21.81 24.27
N PRO A 177 -12.76 -21.78 23.01
CA PRO A 177 -12.39 -22.78 22.03
C PRO A 177 -10.89 -22.69 21.70
N PRO A 178 -10.22 -23.83 21.47
CA PRO A 178 -8.79 -23.85 21.15
C PRO A 178 -8.50 -23.13 19.83
N VAL A 179 -7.37 -22.41 19.78
CA VAL A 179 -6.92 -21.74 18.56
C VAL A 179 -6.62 -22.78 17.49
N LEU A 180 -7.21 -22.62 16.30
CA LEU A 180 -6.97 -23.52 15.17
C LEU A 180 -5.50 -23.45 14.74
N HIS A 181 -4.85 -24.60 14.52
CA HIS A 181 -3.45 -24.69 14.11
C HIS A 181 -3.12 -23.85 12.86
N SER A 182 -4.03 -23.76 11.89
CA SER A 182 -3.83 -22.94 10.70
C SER A 182 -3.80 -21.44 11.01
N VAL A 183 -4.61 -20.97 11.97
CA VAL A 183 -4.63 -19.57 12.43
C VAL A 183 -3.35 -19.26 13.20
N HIS A 184 -2.90 -20.18 14.07
CA HIS A 184 -1.62 -20.05 14.76
C HIS A 184 -0.45 -19.96 13.78
N ASN A 185 -0.35 -20.88 12.82
CA ASN A 185 0.72 -20.88 11.83
C ASN A 185 0.71 -19.60 10.98
N GLN A 186 -0.47 -19.10 10.58
CA GLN A 186 -0.59 -17.81 9.88
C GLN A 186 -0.06 -16.65 10.71
N ALA A 187 -0.36 -16.62 12.02
CA ALA A 187 0.14 -15.57 12.91
C ALA A 187 1.66 -15.63 13.09
N VAL A 188 2.26 -16.83 13.17
CA VAL A 188 3.71 -17.00 13.24
C VAL A 188 4.40 -16.50 11.97
N ILE A 189 3.86 -16.88 10.79
CA ILE A 189 4.37 -16.41 9.50
C ILE A 189 4.27 -14.88 9.40
N LEU A 190 3.11 -14.32 9.75
CA LEU A 190 2.89 -12.87 9.75
C LEU A 190 3.82 -12.15 10.73
N HIS A 191 4.04 -12.71 11.92
CA HIS A 191 4.98 -12.16 12.88
C HIS A 191 6.40 -12.10 12.33
N SER A 192 6.89 -13.18 11.70
CA SER A 192 8.20 -13.19 11.05
C SER A 192 8.27 -12.20 9.88
N ALA A 193 7.22 -12.12 9.06
CA ALA A 193 7.12 -11.15 7.97
C ALA A 193 7.23 -9.72 8.48
N LEU A 194 6.60 -9.43 9.63
CA LEU A 194 6.62 -8.11 10.25
C LEU A 194 8.02 -7.68 10.71
N GLU A 195 9.04 -8.55 10.79
CA GLU A 195 10.41 -8.12 11.08
C GLU A 195 11.04 -7.31 9.94
N GLU A 196 10.62 -7.59 8.70
CA GLU A 196 11.16 -6.96 7.48
C GLU A 196 10.13 -6.06 6.77
N ILE A 197 8.83 -6.29 7.00
CA ILE A 197 7.71 -5.63 6.32
C ILE A 197 6.89 -4.81 7.32
N PRO A 198 6.68 -3.50 7.13
CA PRO A 198 7.40 -2.59 6.23
C PRO A 198 8.88 -2.44 6.63
N ASN A 199 9.68 -1.82 5.74
CA ASN A 199 11.13 -1.65 5.94
C ASN A 199 11.46 -1.07 7.33
N PRO A 200 12.27 -1.76 8.16
CA PRO A 200 12.47 -1.39 9.56
C PRO A 200 13.20 -0.06 9.76
N VAL A 201 14.07 0.33 8.81
CA VAL A 201 14.84 1.57 8.88
C VAL A 201 13.96 2.75 8.44
N ASN A 202 13.36 2.66 7.26
CA ASN A 202 12.62 3.77 6.66
C ASN A 202 11.25 3.99 7.34
N CYS A 203 10.68 2.96 7.95
CA CYS A 203 9.36 3.02 8.59
C CYS A 203 9.41 2.92 10.12
N MET A 204 10.55 3.19 10.76
CA MET A 204 10.74 2.98 12.21
C MET A 204 9.62 3.60 13.07
N ILE A 205 9.32 4.89 12.87
CA ILE A 205 8.29 5.61 13.65
C ILE A 205 6.92 5.00 13.40
N MET A 206 6.55 4.80 12.13
CA MET A 206 5.26 4.22 11.75
C MET A 206 5.09 2.81 12.34
N ARG A 207 6.12 1.96 12.28
CA ARG A 207 6.10 0.60 12.86
C ARG A 207 5.93 0.62 14.37
N SER A 208 6.59 1.55 15.06
CA SER A 208 6.43 1.75 16.51
C SER A 208 4.99 2.13 16.86
N VAL A 209 4.40 3.08 16.12
CA VAL A 209 2.99 3.46 16.27
C VAL A 209 2.08 2.27 16.00
N ALA A 210 2.27 1.58 14.88
CA ALA A 210 1.46 0.44 14.47
C ALA A 210 1.50 -0.72 15.48
N SER A 211 2.67 -1.05 15.99
CA SER A 211 2.87 -2.10 17.00
C SER A 211 2.16 -1.76 18.31
N LYS A 212 2.36 -0.55 18.83
CA LYS A 212 1.70 -0.07 20.06
C LYS A 212 0.18 -0.06 19.92
N LEU A 213 -0.33 0.42 18.78
CA LEU A 213 -1.76 0.42 18.50
C LEU A 213 -2.30 -1.01 18.42
N GLY A 214 -1.66 -1.88 17.64
CA GLY A 214 -2.08 -3.27 17.44
C GLY A 214 -2.15 -4.03 18.76
N GLN A 215 -1.17 -3.85 19.63
CA GLN A 215 -1.17 -4.40 20.99
C GLN A 215 -2.32 -3.89 21.85
N LYS A 216 -2.76 -2.63 21.69
CA LYS A 216 -3.86 -2.06 22.49
C LYS A 216 -5.26 -2.42 22.01
N CYS A 217 -5.46 -2.68 20.72
CA CYS A 217 -6.79 -2.85 20.14
C CYS A 217 -7.03 -4.20 19.44
N HIS A 218 -6.16 -5.19 19.67
CA HIS A 218 -6.27 -6.52 19.06
C HIS A 218 -7.61 -7.23 19.32
N ALA A 219 -8.22 -7.03 20.48
CA ALA A 219 -9.53 -7.60 20.79
C ALA A 219 -10.69 -6.94 20.01
N GLU A 220 -10.50 -5.71 19.53
CA GLU A 220 -11.54 -4.87 18.93
C GLU A 220 -11.46 -4.81 17.40
N ILE A 221 -10.26 -5.00 16.84
CA ILE A 221 -10.04 -5.08 15.39
C ILE A 221 -10.15 -6.54 14.96
N LYS A 222 -11.39 -6.95 14.67
CA LYS A 222 -11.66 -8.26 14.07
C LYS A 222 -12.09 -8.06 12.62
N ASP A 223 -11.53 -8.87 11.72
CA ASP A 223 -12.00 -9.11 10.35
C ASP A 223 -11.75 -8.04 9.26
N VAL A 224 -11.04 -6.94 9.53
CA VAL A 224 -10.66 -6.02 8.44
C VAL A 224 -9.47 -6.57 7.66
N THR A 225 -9.72 -7.11 6.47
CA THR A 225 -8.68 -7.60 5.55
C THR A 225 -8.90 -7.08 4.13
N PRO A 226 -7.82 -6.73 3.39
CA PRO A 226 -7.93 -6.35 1.99
C PRO A 226 -8.50 -7.49 1.15
N ASP A 227 -9.51 -7.18 0.32
CA ASP A 227 -10.01 -8.09 -0.69
C ASP A 227 -9.17 -8.01 -1.98
N ILE A 228 -9.48 -8.88 -2.96
CA ILE A 228 -8.77 -8.90 -4.24
C ILE A 228 -8.89 -7.58 -5.01
N GLN A 229 -9.98 -6.82 -4.84
CA GLN A 229 -10.20 -5.55 -5.55
C GLN A 229 -9.26 -4.48 -5.02
N VAL A 230 -9.09 -4.39 -3.70
CA VAL A 230 -8.09 -3.54 -3.05
C VAL A 230 -6.70 -3.87 -3.57
N ILE A 231 -6.33 -5.15 -3.61
CA ILE A 231 -5.02 -5.58 -4.10
C ILE A 231 -4.79 -5.17 -5.56
N LYS A 232 -5.76 -5.44 -6.45
CA LYS A 232 -5.68 -5.04 -7.86
C LYS A 232 -5.61 -3.53 -8.04
N GLN A 233 -6.28 -2.77 -7.19
CA GLN A 233 -6.27 -1.32 -7.25
C GLN A 233 -4.95 -0.70 -6.78
N ILE A 234 -4.33 -1.27 -5.73
CA ILE A 234 -2.97 -0.89 -5.32
C ILE A 234 -1.96 -1.24 -6.42
N MET A 235 -2.11 -2.40 -7.07
CA MET A 235 -1.30 -2.77 -8.24
C MET A 235 -1.45 -1.72 -9.36
N LYS A 236 -2.67 -1.35 -9.73
CA LYS A 236 -2.92 -0.32 -10.76
C LYS A 236 -2.32 1.04 -10.40
N LEU A 237 -2.39 1.46 -9.15
CA LEU A 237 -1.74 2.70 -8.68
C LEU A 237 -0.22 2.63 -8.84
N ALA A 238 0.42 1.52 -8.44
CA ALA A 238 1.85 1.31 -8.65
C ALA A 238 2.19 1.33 -10.16
N TRP A 239 1.39 0.63 -10.96
CA TRP A 239 1.66 0.44 -12.39
C TRP A 239 1.54 1.75 -13.17
N THR A 240 0.45 2.48 -12.97
CA THR A 240 0.20 3.77 -13.65
C THR A 240 1.13 4.89 -13.18
N SER A 241 1.54 4.89 -11.91
CA SER A 241 2.53 5.86 -11.43
C SER A 241 3.92 5.56 -12.01
N ALA A 242 4.31 4.28 -12.13
CA ALA A 242 5.59 3.91 -12.73
C ALA A 242 5.72 4.27 -14.22
N SER A 243 4.63 4.27 -14.99
CA SER A 243 4.62 4.76 -16.38
C SER A 243 4.21 6.22 -16.55
N ASP A 244 4.06 6.98 -15.46
CA ASP A 244 3.61 8.38 -15.51
C ASP A 244 2.28 8.55 -16.30
N SER A 245 1.35 7.62 -16.07
CA SER A 245 0.07 7.50 -16.77
C SER A 245 -1.10 7.38 -15.79
N LEU A 246 -1.05 8.11 -14.66
CA LEU A 246 -2.10 8.06 -13.63
C LEU A 246 -3.51 8.44 -14.16
N ASN A 247 -3.59 9.16 -15.29
CA ASN A 247 -4.83 9.38 -16.02
C ASN A 247 -5.51 8.08 -16.51
N LEU A 248 -4.77 6.99 -16.67
CA LEU A 248 -5.25 5.66 -17.07
C LEU A 248 -5.67 4.77 -15.91
N LEU A 249 -5.80 5.30 -14.68
CA LEU A 249 -6.18 4.49 -13.52
C LEU A 249 -7.50 3.71 -13.71
N GLY A 250 -8.45 4.30 -14.45
CA GLY A 250 -9.72 3.66 -14.83
C GLY A 250 -9.69 2.83 -16.12
N ALA A 251 -8.58 2.80 -16.84
CA ALA A 251 -8.43 2.12 -18.13
C ALA A 251 -8.18 0.60 -17.98
N SER A 252 -8.04 -0.11 -19.10
CA SER A 252 -7.68 -1.52 -19.10
C SER A 252 -6.21 -1.73 -18.68
N ASN A 253 -5.86 -2.94 -18.27
CA ASN A 253 -4.47 -3.24 -17.90
C ASN A 253 -3.57 -3.26 -19.14
N GLU A 254 -4.13 -3.63 -20.28
CA GLU A 254 -3.46 -3.61 -21.58
C GLU A 254 -3.09 -2.19 -21.99
N ASP A 255 -3.97 -1.21 -21.78
CA ASP A 255 -3.68 0.21 -22.07
C ASP A 255 -2.52 0.71 -21.20
N ILE A 256 -2.47 0.30 -19.92
CA ILE A 256 -1.37 0.65 -19.01
C ILE A 256 -0.07 -0.02 -19.47
N HIS A 257 -0.10 -1.31 -19.82
CA HIS A 257 1.08 -2.04 -20.31
C HIS A 257 1.70 -1.37 -21.55
N GLN A 258 0.87 -0.98 -22.53
CA GLN A 258 1.33 -0.31 -23.76
C GLN A 258 2.06 1.02 -23.49
N THR A 259 1.82 1.67 -22.34
CA THR A 259 2.57 2.88 -21.99
C THR A 259 4.05 2.61 -21.71
N PHE A 260 4.39 1.41 -21.23
CA PHE A 260 5.78 1.02 -20.98
C PHE A 260 6.53 0.72 -22.29
N GLU A 261 5.89 0.02 -23.22
CA GLU A 261 6.47 -0.29 -24.54
C GLU A 261 6.85 0.97 -25.33
N ASN A 262 6.08 2.05 -25.14
CA ASN A 262 6.28 3.33 -25.83
C ASN A 262 7.12 4.35 -25.03
N SER A 263 7.56 4.01 -23.82
CA SER A 263 8.23 4.95 -22.91
C SER A 263 9.74 5.03 -23.15
N MET A 264 10.16 5.96 -24.02
CA MET A 264 11.56 6.39 -24.15
C MET A 264 11.96 7.43 -23.07
N ARG A 265 11.33 7.42 -21.89
CA ARG A 265 11.42 8.53 -20.92
C ARG A 265 12.53 8.27 -19.91
N HIS A 266 13.50 9.19 -19.81
CA HIS A 266 14.60 9.07 -18.85
C HIS A 266 14.32 9.64 -17.46
N ASN A 267 13.27 10.46 -17.28
CA ASN A 267 12.98 11.13 -16.01
C ASN A 267 11.51 10.97 -15.60
N THR A 268 11.26 10.07 -14.65
CA THR A 268 9.96 9.96 -13.98
C THR A 268 9.82 11.07 -12.94
N ASN A 269 8.65 11.71 -12.87
CA ASN A 269 8.37 12.72 -11.86
C ASN A 269 8.57 12.14 -10.44
N GLN A 270 9.30 12.85 -9.57
CA GLN A 270 9.56 12.44 -8.19
C GLN A 270 8.29 12.07 -7.41
N GLU A 271 7.18 12.78 -7.63
CA GLU A 271 5.92 12.46 -6.95
C GLU A 271 5.34 11.11 -7.40
N ASN A 272 5.50 10.75 -8.67
CA ASN A 272 5.12 9.42 -9.16
C ASN A 272 6.05 8.35 -8.60
N ILE A 273 7.34 8.66 -8.44
CA ILE A 273 8.29 7.75 -7.79
C ILE A 273 7.81 7.43 -6.38
N THR A 274 7.47 8.46 -5.60
CA THR A 274 6.93 8.30 -4.25
C THR A 274 5.61 7.51 -4.24
N LEU A 275 4.66 7.86 -5.13
CA LEU A 275 3.38 7.15 -5.23
C LEU A 275 3.58 5.65 -5.55
N CYS A 276 4.45 5.32 -6.50
CA CYS A 276 4.75 3.94 -6.87
C CYS A 276 5.41 3.18 -5.70
N GLN A 277 6.40 3.79 -5.04
CA GLN A 277 7.10 3.18 -3.91
C GLN A 277 6.17 2.90 -2.74
N GLU A 278 5.28 3.85 -2.41
CA GLU A 278 4.27 3.66 -1.37
C GLU A 278 3.26 2.58 -1.76
N SER A 279 2.80 2.58 -3.03
CA SER A 279 1.90 1.55 -3.55
C SER A 279 2.50 0.15 -3.41
N LEU A 280 3.76 -0.05 -3.79
CA LEU A 280 4.44 -1.34 -3.70
C LEU A 280 4.64 -1.78 -2.25
N GLN A 281 4.97 -0.87 -1.34
CA GLN A 281 5.10 -1.19 0.09
C GLN A 281 3.74 -1.61 0.69
N VAL A 282 2.66 -0.88 0.37
CA VAL A 282 1.31 -1.22 0.84
C VAL A 282 0.87 -2.56 0.26
N LEU A 283 1.18 -2.85 -1.00
CA LEU A 283 0.90 -4.14 -1.63
C LEU A 283 1.58 -5.29 -0.88
N THR A 284 2.86 -5.15 -0.52
CA THR A 284 3.60 -6.14 0.25
C THR A 284 2.98 -6.38 1.63
N VAL A 285 2.63 -5.30 2.35
CA VAL A 285 1.94 -5.42 3.67
C VAL A 285 0.60 -6.12 3.52
N ALA A 286 -0.20 -5.72 2.52
CA ALA A 286 -1.51 -6.30 2.28
C ALA A 286 -1.41 -7.79 1.98
N LEU A 287 -0.47 -8.22 1.13
CA LEU A 287 -0.26 -9.63 0.79
C LEU A 287 0.31 -10.45 1.95
N ALA A 288 1.12 -9.85 2.84
CA ALA A 288 1.53 -10.51 4.08
C ALA A 288 0.34 -10.76 5.02
N LEU A 289 -0.61 -9.82 5.08
CA LEU A 289 -1.83 -9.93 5.87
C LEU A 289 -2.84 -10.93 5.26
N CYS A 290 -2.96 -11.00 3.93
CA CYS A 290 -3.85 -11.90 3.21
C CYS A 290 -3.11 -12.84 2.22
N PRO A 291 -2.28 -13.78 2.70
CA PRO A 291 -1.44 -14.63 1.85
C PRO A 291 -2.20 -15.49 0.83
N HIS A 292 -3.44 -15.86 1.14
CA HIS A 292 -4.30 -16.63 0.24
C HIS A 292 -4.57 -15.92 -1.10
N MET A 293 -4.43 -14.58 -1.14
CA MET A 293 -4.63 -13.81 -2.36
C MET A 293 -3.55 -14.11 -3.42
N LEU A 294 -2.36 -14.53 -2.99
CA LEU A 294 -1.26 -14.91 -3.88
C LEU A 294 -1.63 -16.11 -4.76
N ASP A 295 -2.42 -17.07 -4.25
CA ASP A 295 -2.86 -18.23 -5.03
C ASP A 295 -3.74 -17.81 -6.24
N SER A 296 -4.49 -16.72 -6.09
CA SER A 296 -5.31 -16.14 -7.17
C SER A 296 -4.46 -15.31 -8.13
N LEU A 297 -3.58 -14.45 -7.60
CA LEU A 297 -2.70 -13.59 -8.40
C LEU A 297 -1.72 -14.38 -9.28
N GLN A 298 -1.16 -15.48 -8.78
CA GLN A 298 -0.20 -16.29 -9.56
C GLN A 298 -0.79 -16.88 -10.84
N LYS A 299 -2.12 -17.03 -10.90
CA LYS A 299 -2.85 -17.49 -12.09
C LYS A 299 -3.28 -16.35 -13.02
N ASP A 300 -3.18 -15.11 -12.54
CA ASP A 300 -3.61 -13.92 -13.26
C ASP A 300 -2.47 -13.41 -14.17
N LYS A 301 -2.71 -13.33 -15.48
CA LYS A 301 -1.72 -12.80 -16.44
C LYS A 301 -1.37 -11.34 -16.16
N THR A 302 -2.30 -10.57 -15.59
CA THR A 302 -2.08 -9.16 -15.27
C THR A 302 -1.05 -9.00 -14.16
N TRP A 303 -0.99 -9.93 -13.21
CA TRP A 303 0.04 -9.99 -12.17
C TRP A 303 1.43 -10.25 -12.76
N GLN A 304 1.51 -11.19 -13.71
CA GLN A 304 2.76 -11.50 -14.41
C GLN A 304 3.26 -10.27 -15.19
N CYS A 305 2.38 -9.65 -15.97
CA CYS A 305 2.67 -8.45 -16.75
C CYS A 305 3.15 -7.29 -15.86
N PHE A 306 2.44 -7.02 -14.76
CA PHE A 306 2.80 -6.00 -13.77
C PHE A 306 4.21 -6.20 -13.19
N ILE A 307 4.59 -7.43 -12.84
CA ILE A 307 5.93 -7.75 -12.33
C ILE A 307 6.99 -7.47 -13.39
N ILE A 308 6.75 -7.93 -14.62
CA ILE A 308 7.70 -7.78 -15.73
C ILE A 308 7.88 -6.31 -16.10
N ASP A 309 6.80 -5.55 -16.19
CA ASP A 309 6.85 -4.12 -16.49
C ASP A 309 7.66 -3.37 -15.45
N LEU A 310 7.42 -3.60 -14.16
CA LEU A 310 8.16 -2.90 -13.11
C LEU A 310 9.63 -3.31 -12.98
N LEU A 311 10.00 -4.55 -13.35
CA LEU A 311 11.38 -5.02 -13.26
C LEU A 311 12.22 -4.74 -14.51
N LEU A 312 11.60 -4.69 -15.68
CA LEU A 312 12.29 -4.61 -16.97
C LEU A 312 11.88 -3.40 -17.78
N ALA A 313 10.58 -3.16 -17.98
CA ALA A 313 10.12 -2.10 -18.87
C ALA A 313 10.16 -0.70 -18.23
N CYS A 314 10.04 -0.63 -16.90
CA CYS A 314 10.06 0.60 -16.13
C CYS A 314 11.41 1.32 -16.33
N PRO A 315 11.41 2.56 -16.85
CA PRO A 315 12.65 3.25 -17.19
C PRO A 315 13.40 3.75 -15.95
N ASP A 316 12.69 4.04 -14.87
CA ASP A 316 13.27 4.60 -13.65
C ASP A 316 13.97 3.52 -12.81
N LYS A 317 15.28 3.69 -12.61
CA LYS A 317 16.11 2.77 -11.85
C LYS A 317 15.68 2.65 -10.38
N MET A 318 15.29 3.75 -9.74
CA MET A 318 14.89 3.73 -8.32
C MET A 318 13.60 2.93 -8.14
N LEU A 319 12.69 3.01 -9.11
CA LEU A 319 11.49 2.17 -9.14
C LEU A 319 11.80 0.70 -9.36
N ARG A 320 12.72 0.36 -10.27
CA ARG A 320 13.16 -1.04 -10.44
C ARG A 320 13.81 -1.61 -9.18
N ILE A 321 14.62 -0.82 -8.47
CA ILE A 321 15.20 -1.22 -7.18
C ILE A 321 14.11 -1.49 -6.16
N CYS A 322 13.14 -0.57 -6.02
CA CYS A 322 12.01 -0.74 -5.11
C CYS A 322 11.19 -1.98 -5.46
N ALA A 323 10.86 -2.18 -6.74
CA ALA A 323 10.15 -3.35 -7.22
C ALA A 323 10.91 -4.66 -6.90
N CYS A 324 12.22 -4.69 -7.15
CA CYS A 324 13.08 -5.82 -6.77
C CYS A 324 12.97 -6.13 -5.27
N GLU A 325 13.08 -5.14 -4.40
CA GLU A 325 12.98 -5.33 -2.94
C GLU A 325 11.60 -5.84 -2.52
N GLN A 326 10.53 -5.21 -3.02
CA GLN A 326 9.16 -5.57 -2.65
C GLN A 326 8.77 -6.96 -3.18
N PHE A 327 9.11 -7.30 -4.43
CA PHE A 327 8.85 -8.63 -4.98
C PHE A 327 9.67 -9.73 -4.29
N GLN A 328 10.88 -9.44 -3.82
CA GLN A 328 11.65 -10.36 -2.99
C GLN A 328 10.90 -10.68 -1.69
N LEU A 329 10.39 -9.65 -1.00
CA LEU A 329 9.61 -9.80 0.24
C LEU A 329 8.31 -10.57 0.00
N ILE A 330 7.60 -10.29 -1.11
CA ILE A 330 6.39 -11.02 -1.49
C ILE A 330 6.70 -12.51 -1.75
N ALA A 331 7.78 -12.81 -2.46
CA ALA A 331 8.17 -14.16 -2.80
C ALA A 331 8.61 -15.00 -1.59
N THR A 332 9.20 -14.37 -0.56
CA THR A 332 9.93 -15.08 0.51
C THR A 332 9.34 -14.93 1.90
N LYS A 333 8.55 -13.88 2.17
CA LYS A 333 8.07 -13.55 3.52
C LYS A 333 6.56 -13.51 3.66
N CYS A 334 5.82 -13.17 2.59
CA CYS A 334 4.37 -12.98 2.68
C CYS A 334 3.57 -14.28 2.88
N SER A 335 4.14 -15.46 2.59
CA SER A 335 3.47 -16.74 2.80
C SER A 335 4.44 -17.76 3.39
N GLY A 336 3.94 -18.70 4.21
CA GLY A 336 4.77 -19.78 4.77
C GLY A 336 5.10 -20.91 3.79
N GLY A 337 4.50 -20.90 2.60
CA GLY A 337 4.75 -21.90 1.55
C GLY A 337 5.76 -21.41 0.52
N HIS A 338 6.29 -22.35 -0.26
CA HIS A 338 7.28 -22.05 -1.31
C HIS A 338 6.67 -21.72 -2.68
N LYS A 339 5.34 -21.76 -2.81
CA LYS A 339 4.66 -21.51 -4.09
C LYS A 339 4.96 -20.12 -4.67
N PRO A 340 4.90 -19.00 -3.90
CA PRO A 340 5.26 -17.69 -4.45
C PRO A 340 6.70 -17.64 -4.93
N LEU A 341 7.64 -18.18 -4.16
CA LEU A 341 9.05 -18.26 -4.56
C LEU A 341 9.23 -18.98 -5.91
N VAL A 342 8.65 -20.18 -6.03
CA VAL A 342 8.72 -20.98 -7.26
C VAL A 342 8.06 -20.25 -8.43
N PHE A 343 6.91 -19.59 -8.21
CA PHE A 343 6.24 -18.77 -9.21
C PHE A 343 7.14 -17.64 -9.72
N PHE A 344 7.73 -16.84 -8.83
CA PHE A 344 8.60 -15.73 -9.23
C PHE A 344 9.82 -16.23 -10.00
N ILE A 345 10.51 -17.27 -9.52
CA ILE A 345 11.65 -17.85 -10.23
C ILE A 345 11.25 -18.32 -11.63
N THR A 346 10.11 -19.02 -11.74
CA THR A 346 9.61 -19.54 -13.02
C THR A 346 9.25 -18.41 -13.99
N LEU A 347 8.54 -17.38 -13.51
CA LEU A 347 8.16 -16.21 -14.31
C LEU A 347 9.40 -15.50 -14.86
N LEU A 348 10.36 -15.19 -14.00
CA LEU A 348 11.58 -14.49 -14.39
C LEU A 348 12.34 -15.31 -15.45
N ILE A 349 12.58 -16.59 -15.21
CA ILE A 349 13.30 -17.43 -16.18
C ILE A 349 12.55 -17.53 -17.53
N THR A 350 11.22 -17.50 -17.53
CA THR A 350 10.42 -17.58 -18.76
C THR A 350 10.64 -16.37 -19.68
N VAL A 351 10.90 -15.18 -19.13
CA VAL A 351 11.14 -13.96 -19.92
C VAL A 351 12.61 -13.70 -20.26
N LEU A 352 13.51 -14.57 -19.79
CA LEU A 352 14.97 -14.39 -19.91
C LEU A 352 15.45 -14.32 -21.37
N LYS A 353 14.79 -15.05 -22.28
CA LYS A 353 15.14 -15.13 -23.70
C LYS A 353 14.26 -14.25 -24.61
N SER A 354 13.35 -13.47 -24.03
CA SER A 354 12.45 -12.57 -24.74
C SER A 354 12.60 -11.15 -24.20
N THR A 355 11.75 -10.74 -23.27
CA THR A 355 11.66 -9.37 -22.76
C THR A 355 12.98 -8.88 -22.15
N VAL A 356 13.79 -9.75 -21.54
CA VAL A 356 15.11 -9.34 -21.02
C VAL A 356 16.07 -8.92 -22.15
N CYS A 357 15.99 -9.54 -23.32
CA CYS A 357 16.79 -9.14 -24.48
C CYS A 357 16.38 -7.75 -24.98
N ASP A 358 15.08 -7.46 -24.99
CA ASP A 358 14.52 -6.16 -25.39
C ASP A 358 14.97 -5.03 -24.44
N TYR A 359 15.07 -5.33 -23.13
CA TYR A 359 15.46 -4.38 -22.08
C TYR A 359 16.86 -4.63 -21.50
N SER A 360 17.79 -5.15 -22.31
CA SER A 360 19.13 -5.58 -21.87
C SER A 360 19.97 -4.49 -21.18
N GLN A 361 19.73 -3.21 -21.47
CA GLN A 361 20.45 -2.09 -20.82
C GLN A 361 20.00 -1.84 -19.38
N GLN A 362 18.81 -2.31 -18.99
CA GLN A 362 18.18 -2.00 -17.70
C GLN A 362 17.75 -3.25 -16.89
N CYS A 363 18.22 -4.44 -17.27
CA CYS A 363 17.88 -5.71 -16.63
C CYS A 363 18.66 -6.02 -15.33
N ARG A 364 19.45 -5.07 -14.79
CA ARG A 364 20.31 -5.31 -13.63
C ARG A 364 19.50 -5.71 -12.39
N GLU A 365 18.45 -4.96 -12.09
CA GLU A 365 17.59 -5.21 -10.92
C GLU A 365 16.83 -6.54 -11.07
N TYR A 366 16.38 -6.87 -12.29
CA TYR A 366 15.81 -8.17 -12.63
C TYR A 366 16.77 -9.33 -12.30
N PHE A 367 18.03 -9.29 -12.75
CA PHE A 367 19.00 -10.35 -12.45
C PHE A 367 19.35 -10.39 -10.96
N SER A 368 19.41 -9.22 -10.30
CA SER A 368 19.62 -9.17 -8.86
C SER A 368 18.51 -9.89 -8.11
N LEU A 369 17.24 -9.69 -8.48
CA LEU A 369 16.11 -10.40 -7.89
C LEU A 369 16.22 -11.91 -8.13
N LEU A 370 16.41 -12.33 -9.39
CA LEU A 370 16.50 -13.74 -9.75
C LEU A 370 17.58 -14.47 -8.94
N CYS A 371 18.78 -13.89 -8.85
CA CYS A 371 19.88 -14.45 -8.07
C CYS A 371 19.55 -14.56 -6.57
N ARG A 372 18.91 -13.54 -5.99
CA ARG A 372 18.51 -13.56 -4.57
C ARG A 372 17.46 -14.63 -4.30
N LEU A 373 16.48 -14.80 -5.19
CA LEU A 373 15.44 -15.82 -5.06
C LEU A 373 16.01 -17.23 -5.22
N LEU A 374 16.90 -17.46 -6.20
CA LEU A 374 17.59 -18.74 -6.37
C LEU A 374 18.47 -19.07 -5.15
N ASN A 375 19.19 -18.09 -4.61
CA ASN A 375 19.97 -18.28 -3.39
C ASN A 375 19.08 -18.60 -2.19
N PHE A 376 17.94 -17.92 -2.05
CA PHE A 376 16.96 -18.22 -1.01
C PHE A 376 16.40 -19.63 -1.15
N ALA A 377 16.07 -20.07 -2.37
CA ALA A 377 15.60 -21.43 -2.65
C ALA A 377 16.66 -22.48 -2.26
N LEU A 378 17.93 -22.22 -2.61
CA LEU A 378 19.06 -23.08 -2.25
C LEU A 378 19.23 -23.19 -0.73
N CYS A 379 19.27 -22.05 -0.01
CA CYS A 379 19.42 -22.02 1.45
C CYS A 379 18.23 -22.68 2.18
N SER A 380 17.05 -22.67 1.56
CA SER A 380 15.83 -23.25 2.12
C SER A 380 15.59 -24.70 1.66
N SER A 381 16.52 -25.30 0.92
CA SER A 381 16.40 -26.67 0.36
C SER A 381 15.13 -26.88 -0.49
N ILE A 382 14.71 -25.87 -1.24
CA ILE A 382 13.50 -25.92 -2.07
C ILE A 382 13.87 -26.45 -3.45
N HIS A 383 13.31 -27.59 -3.82
CA HIS A 383 13.52 -28.19 -5.14
C HIS A 383 12.70 -27.49 -6.23
N LEU A 384 13.39 -26.96 -7.23
CA LEU A 384 12.79 -26.43 -8.45
C LEU A 384 12.64 -27.57 -9.47
N GLN A 385 11.41 -28.03 -9.70
CA GLN A 385 11.13 -29.20 -10.56
C GLN A 385 11.69 -29.07 -11.99
N ASN A 386 11.75 -27.84 -12.53
CA ASN A 386 12.23 -27.59 -13.88
C ASN A 386 13.70 -27.12 -13.94
N ALA A 387 14.45 -27.14 -12.83
CA ALA A 387 15.79 -26.56 -12.77
C ALA A 387 16.75 -27.14 -13.82
N GLU A 388 16.72 -28.46 -14.04
CA GLU A 388 17.59 -29.13 -15.00
C GLU A 388 17.30 -28.70 -16.45
N VAL A 389 16.03 -28.59 -16.81
CA VAL A 389 15.61 -28.09 -18.13
C VAL A 389 16.06 -26.64 -18.33
N LEU A 390 15.93 -25.81 -17.30
CA LEU A 390 16.33 -24.40 -17.34
C LEU A 390 17.85 -24.26 -17.45
N LEU A 391 18.62 -25.05 -16.69
CA LEU A 391 20.08 -25.11 -16.80
C LEU A 391 20.54 -25.56 -18.19
N ASN A 392 19.92 -26.60 -18.75
CA ASN A 392 20.27 -27.09 -20.09
C ASN A 392 19.98 -26.02 -21.16
N ASN A 393 18.84 -25.32 -21.04
CA ASN A 393 18.49 -24.21 -21.92
C ASN A 393 19.51 -23.06 -21.86
N GLU A 394 20.06 -22.75 -20.68
CA GLU A 394 21.08 -21.73 -20.50
C GLU A 394 22.46 -22.19 -21.01
N ILE A 395 22.85 -23.43 -20.74
CA ILE A 395 24.09 -24.02 -21.29
C ILE A 395 24.05 -24.00 -22.82
N GLU A 396 22.93 -24.35 -23.43
CA GLU A 396 22.76 -24.24 -24.89
C GLU A 396 22.88 -22.81 -25.39
N TRP A 397 22.32 -21.84 -24.66
CA TRP A 397 22.42 -20.43 -25.03
C TRP A 397 23.87 -19.95 -24.94
N LEU A 398 24.59 -20.22 -23.85
CA LEU A 398 26.00 -19.88 -23.68
C LEU A 398 26.89 -20.49 -24.76
N LYS A 399 26.59 -21.71 -25.22
CA LYS A 399 27.31 -22.35 -26.34
C LYS A 399 27.11 -21.61 -27.68
N ARG A 400 26.03 -20.84 -27.84
CA ARG A 400 25.70 -20.10 -29.08
C ARG A 400 26.27 -18.68 -29.10
N VAL A 401 26.56 -18.09 -27.94
CA VAL A 401 27.21 -16.77 -27.83
C VAL A 401 28.72 -16.97 -28.04
N LYS A 402 29.19 -16.77 -29.27
CA LYS A 402 30.62 -16.74 -29.62
C LYS A 402 31.14 -15.31 -29.69
#